data_AF-A0A951DK56-F1
#
_entry.id   AF-A0A951DK56-F1
#
_cell.length_a   1.000
_cell.length_b   1.000
_cell.length_c   1.000
_cell.angle_alpha   90.00
_cell.angle_beta   90.00
_cell.angle_gamma   90.00
#
_symmetry.space_group_name_H-M   'P 1'
#
loop_
_entity.id
_entity.type
_entity.pdbx_description
1 polymer ?
#
loop_
_entity_poly.entity_id
_entity_poly.type
_entity_poly.pdbx_seq_one_letter_code
_entity_poly.pdbx_strand_id
1 'polypeptide(L)'
;MLVVTNADLYDPAPRGRTTIVAAGGRIEKIGELDARELARNLDCTIVDASGCIVTPGLIDPHTHLIGGSGEKGFASASAPIDASELLANGITTVAGLLGTDTTTKTLPALLARVKALRERGVNAHMWTGGYDARFLTTSVRDDIILIDEIIGAGEIAIADRRGAHFDARTLARLASDCYIAGTLTGKAGVLHLHTGELAEKLSIVRDVLAFGVPTATLYPTHVNRNDALFADAIALTRDGVTVDCDVVEEDLVRWLRAFDGDRTRLTISTDAPIGRVGALLEQLRAAMRDASWPREDVLALATRNPARVLNLRDAGVVAEGNRADLLLLDAQTYELRHTIAGGVLQ
;
A
#
# COMPACT_ATOMS: atom_id res chain seq x y z
N MET A 1 -27.66 2.35 -3.83
CA MET A 1 -26.70 3.48 -3.87
C MET A 1 -26.27 3.81 -2.44
N LEU A 2 -25.08 4.34 -2.20
CA LEU A 2 -24.63 4.80 -0.89
C LEU A 2 -24.47 6.33 -0.91
N VAL A 3 -24.92 7.02 0.13
CA VAL A 3 -24.77 8.48 0.28
C VAL A 3 -24.15 8.77 1.64
N VAL A 4 -22.98 9.40 1.64
CA VAL A 4 -22.30 9.86 2.85
C VAL A 4 -22.59 11.36 3.03
N THR A 5 -23.34 11.73 4.06
CA THR A 5 -23.71 13.13 4.34
C THR A 5 -22.83 13.73 5.43
N ASN A 6 -22.71 15.07 5.46
CA ASN A 6 -21.94 15.79 6.48
C ASN A 6 -20.46 15.37 6.56
N ALA A 7 -19.89 14.90 5.45
CA ALA A 7 -18.50 14.44 5.38
C ALA A 7 -17.54 15.63 5.48
N ASP A 8 -16.78 15.75 6.57
CA ASP A 8 -15.61 16.64 6.62
C ASP A 8 -14.45 15.98 5.85
N LEU A 9 -14.31 16.32 4.57
CA LEU A 9 -13.48 15.57 3.64
C LEU A 9 -11.99 15.98 3.75
N TYR A 10 -11.11 14.98 3.84
CA TYR A 10 -9.65 15.11 3.79
C TYR A 10 -9.10 14.25 2.66
N ASP A 11 -8.41 14.88 1.70
CA ASP A 11 -7.83 14.17 0.55
C ASP A 11 -6.54 14.82 0.01
N PRO A 12 -5.40 14.44 0.59
CA PRO A 12 -5.28 14.24 2.03
C PRO A 12 -5.41 15.58 2.80
N ALA A 13 -5.37 16.71 2.10
CA ALA A 13 -5.63 18.04 2.66
C ALA A 13 -7.13 18.27 2.92
N PRO A 14 -7.51 19.13 3.88
CA PRO A 14 -8.91 19.46 4.14
C PRO A 14 -9.59 20.06 2.91
N ARG A 15 -10.77 19.54 2.55
CA ARG A 15 -11.63 20.02 1.46
C ARG A 15 -12.97 20.58 1.95
N GLY A 16 -13.20 20.53 3.27
CA GLY A 16 -14.41 21.03 3.93
C GLY A 16 -15.57 20.04 3.86
N ARG A 17 -16.71 20.48 4.41
CA ARG A 17 -17.90 19.65 4.55
C ARG A 17 -18.61 19.44 3.21
N THR A 18 -18.99 18.21 2.90
CA THR A 18 -19.66 17.86 1.65
C THR A 18 -20.58 16.64 1.79
N THR A 19 -21.25 16.27 0.70
CA THR A 19 -21.94 14.98 0.53
C THR A 19 -21.24 14.19 -0.58
N ILE A 20 -21.06 12.89 -0.36
CA ILE A 20 -20.47 11.97 -1.33
C ILE A 20 -21.52 10.94 -1.73
N VAL A 21 -21.76 10.78 -3.03
CA VAL A 21 -22.67 9.76 -3.57
C VAL A 21 -21.86 8.69 -4.27
N ALA A 22 -22.10 7.44 -3.91
CA ALA A 22 -21.47 6.28 -4.51
C ALA A 22 -22.50 5.31 -5.11
N ALA A 23 -22.28 4.90 -6.35
CA ALA A 23 -23.08 3.89 -7.05
C ALA A 23 -22.18 3.03 -7.94
N GLY A 24 -22.55 1.76 -8.16
CA GLY A 24 -21.74 0.85 -8.98
C GLY A 24 -20.29 0.68 -8.50
N GLY A 25 -20.05 0.93 -7.21
CA GLY A 25 -18.74 0.92 -6.58
C GLY A 25 -17.82 2.11 -6.87
N ARG A 26 -18.34 3.18 -7.49
CA ARG A 26 -17.63 4.42 -7.79
C ARG A 26 -18.28 5.61 -7.11
N ILE A 27 -17.49 6.68 -6.95
CA ILE A 27 -17.97 7.98 -6.51
C ILE A 27 -18.59 8.68 -7.72
N GLU A 28 -19.90 8.87 -7.70
CA GLU A 28 -20.64 9.50 -8.79
C GLU A 28 -20.70 11.02 -8.62
N LYS A 29 -20.77 11.50 -7.37
CA LYS A 29 -20.90 12.93 -7.08
C LYS A 29 -20.25 13.32 -5.76
N ILE A 30 -19.59 14.47 -5.75
CA ILE A 30 -19.14 15.17 -4.55
C ILE A 30 -19.71 16.58 -4.58
N GLY A 31 -20.42 17.01 -3.53
CA GLY A 31 -20.95 18.36 -3.46
C GLY A 31 -22.07 18.53 -2.44
N GLU A 32 -22.65 19.71 -2.41
CA GLU A 32 -23.85 19.97 -1.61
C GLU A 32 -25.08 19.35 -2.30
N LEU A 33 -25.65 18.33 -1.66
CA LEU A 33 -26.82 17.59 -2.16
C LEU A 33 -27.84 17.44 -1.03
N ASP A 34 -29.13 17.58 -1.35
CA ASP A 34 -30.20 17.28 -0.40
C ASP A 34 -30.39 15.77 -0.27
N ALA A 35 -29.87 15.20 0.81
CA ALA A 35 -30.01 13.78 1.12
C ALA A 35 -31.46 13.30 1.24
N ARG A 36 -32.40 14.17 1.65
CA ARG A 36 -33.83 13.84 1.72
C ARG A 36 -34.45 13.77 0.34
N GLU A 37 -33.97 14.56 -0.61
CA GLU A 37 -34.40 14.46 -2.01
C GLU A 37 -33.86 13.17 -2.64
N LEU A 38 -32.61 12.84 -2.41
CA LEU A 38 -32.00 11.59 -2.90
C LEU A 38 -32.76 10.36 -2.36
N ALA A 39 -33.00 10.28 -1.05
CA ALA A 39 -33.72 9.15 -0.44
C ALA A 39 -35.21 9.06 -0.82
N ARG A 40 -35.83 10.15 -1.29
CA ARG A 40 -37.21 10.11 -1.78
C ARG A 40 -37.32 9.51 -3.18
N ASN A 41 -36.29 9.69 -4.00
CA ASN A 41 -36.34 9.35 -5.43
C ASN A 41 -35.51 8.12 -5.80
N LEU A 42 -34.58 7.68 -4.93
CA LEU A 42 -33.63 6.62 -5.18
C LEU A 42 -33.54 5.66 -4.00
N ASP A 43 -33.29 4.38 -4.28
CA ASP A 43 -32.95 3.39 -3.25
C ASP A 43 -31.50 3.62 -2.79
N CYS A 44 -31.36 4.28 -1.65
CA CYS A 44 -30.07 4.63 -1.09
C CYS A 44 -29.94 4.36 0.41
N THR A 45 -28.78 3.84 0.79
CA THR A 45 -28.31 3.81 2.17
C THR A 45 -27.66 5.15 2.49
N ILE A 46 -28.17 5.85 3.49
CA ILE A 46 -27.57 7.10 3.99
C ILE A 46 -26.66 6.78 5.19
N VAL A 47 -25.44 7.29 5.14
CA VAL A 47 -24.47 7.26 6.23
C VAL A 47 -24.19 8.70 6.66
N ASP A 48 -24.56 9.06 7.89
CA ASP A 48 -24.26 10.37 8.45
C ASP A 48 -22.85 10.39 9.03
N ALA A 49 -21.93 11.14 8.40
CA ALA A 49 -20.55 11.30 8.82
C ALA A 49 -20.34 12.45 9.82
N SER A 50 -21.43 12.97 10.43
CA SER A 50 -21.32 13.99 11.47
C SER A 50 -20.37 13.56 12.59
N GLY A 51 -19.43 14.44 12.96
CA GLY A 51 -18.40 14.15 13.96
C GLY A 51 -17.25 13.27 13.46
N CYS A 52 -17.23 12.91 12.17
CA CYS A 52 -16.14 12.19 11.53
C CYS A 52 -15.40 13.06 10.51
N ILE A 53 -14.12 12.77 10.30
CA ILE A 53 -13.44 13.09 9.04
C ILE A 53 -13.64 11.93 8.06
N VAL A 54 -13.73 12.26 6.77
CA VAL A 54 -13.79 11.28 5.69
C VAL A 54 -12.50 11.33 4.89
N THR A 55 -11.86 10.18 4.71
CA THR A 55 -10.54 10.04 4.04
C THR A 55 -10.60 8.96 2.96
N PRO A 56 -9.65 8.90 2.00
CA PRO A 56 -9.50 7.72 1.17
C PRO A 56 -9.27 6.46 2.01
N GLY A 57 -9.74 5.30 1.52
CA GLY A 57 -9.36 4.00 2.07
C GLY A 57 -7.84 3.80 2.09
N LEU A 58 -7.34 3.09 3.10
CA LEU A 58 -5.90 2.83 3.21
C LEU A 58 -5.43 1.86 2.14
N ILE A 59 -4.18 2.06 1.72
CA ILE A 59 -3.45 1.23 0.77
C ILE A 59 -2.25 0.64 1.48
N ASP A 60 -2.19 -0.69 1.53
CA ASP A 60 -1.06 -1.43 2.07
C ASP A 60 -0.24 -2.06 0.93
N PRO A 61 0.95 -1.53 0.61
CA PRO A 61 1.76 -2.04 -0.49
C PRO A 61 2.53 -3.32 -0.14
N HIS A 62 2.54 -3.78 1.12
CA HIS A 62 3.38 -4.88 1.58
C HIS A 62 2.62 -5.81 2.54
N THR A 63 2.06 -6.92 2.00
CA THR A 63 1.35 -7.90 2.82
C THR A 63 1.57 -9.34 2.35
N HIS A 64 1.89 -10.25 3.27
CA HIS A 64 1.94 -11.69 3.02
C HIS A 64 0.54 -12.32 3.07
N LEU A 65 -0.26 -12.12 2.02
CA LEU A 65 -1.69 -12.49 1.97
C LEU A 65 -1.98 -13.99 2.23
N ILE A 66 -1.04 -14.88 1.90
CA ILE A 66 -1.15 -16.32 2.14
C ILE A 66 -0.43 -16.79 3.41
N GLY A 67 -0.11 -15.85 4.30
CA GLY A 67 0.63 -16.05 5.54
C GLY A 67 2.14 -15.93 5.33
N GLY A 68 2.83 -15.52 6.40
CA GLY A 68 4.29 -15.42 6.48
C GLY A 68 4.99 -16.78 6.47
N SER A 69 6.30 -16.73 6.28
CA SER A 69 7.17 -17.90 6.21
C SER A 69 7.40 -18.58 7.57
N GLY A 70 7.75 -19.86 7.56
CA GLY A 70 8.11 -20.64 8.76
C GLY A 70 9.58 -20.52 9.15
N GLU A 71 10.15 -19.32 9.18
CA GLU A 71 11.61 -19.10 9.36
C GLU A 71 12.15 -19.57 10.72
N LYS A 72 11.27 -19.82 11.69
CA LYS A 72 11.60 -20.43 13.01
C LYS A 72 11.15 -21.90 13.10
N GLY A 73 10.95 -22.55 11.94
CA GLY A 73 10.44 -23.92 11.78
C GLY A 73 9.00 -23.95 11.23
N PHE A 74 8.58 -25.09 10.65
CA PHE A 74 7.28 -25.20 9.95
C PHE A 74 6.07 -24.74 10.77
N ALA A 75 6.08 -24.95 12.09
CA ALA A 75 5.00 -24.53 13.00
C ALA A 75 4.89 -23.01 13.19
N SER A 76 5.89 -22.23 12.76
CA SER A 76 5.89 -20.76 12.83
C SER A 76 5.23 -20.08 11.64
N ALA A 77 4.82 -20.83 10.61
CA ALA A 77 4.10 -20.27 9.47
C ALA A 77 2.73 -19.74 9.92
N SER A 78 2.42 -18.51 9.54
CA SER A 78 1.17 -17.84 9.90
C SER A 78 0.04 -18.13 8.91
N ALA A 79 -1.18 -17.88 9.37
CA ALA A 79 -2.39 -18.11 8.58
C ALA A 79 -2.55 -17.06 7.46
N PRO A 80 -3.29 -17.37 6.38
CA PRO A 80 -3.70 -16.39 5.37
C PRO A 80 -4.59 -15.28 5.95
N ILE A 81 -4.44 -14.07 5.44
CA ILE A 81 -5.18 -12.87 5.88
C ILE A 81 -6.53 -12.78 5.18
N ASP A 82 -7.61 -12.56 5.93
CA ASP A 82 -8.98 -12.49 5.43
C ASP A 82 -9.38 -11.09 4.91
N ALA A 83 -10.33 -11.04 3.96
CA ALA A 83 -10.87 -9.77 3.47
C ALA A 83 -11.56 -8.98 4.59
N SER A 84 -12.27 -9.65 5.50
CA SER A 84 -12.92 -8.96 6.62
C SER A 84 -11.90 -8.35 7.58
N GLU A 85 -10.74 -8.98 7.76
CA GLU A 85 -9.65 -8.46 8.58
C GLU A 85 -9.07 -7.17 7.98
N LEU A 86 -8.81 -7.14 6.67
CA LEU A 86 -8.32 -5.94 5.98
C LEU A 86 -9.34 -4.79 6.08
N LEU A 87 -10.60 -5.07 5.74
CA LEU A 87 -11.67 -4.06 5.69
C LEU A 87 -12.04 -3.52 7.07
N ALA A 88 -12.06 -4.38 8.09
CA ALA A 88 -12.28 -3.97 9.49
C ALA A 88 -11.18 -3.06 10.03
N ASN A 89 -10.01 -3.03 9.39
CA ASN A 89 -8.87 -2.17 9.74
C ASN A 89 -8.67 -1.01 8.74
N GLY A 90 -9.63 -0.75 7.86
CA GLY A 90 -9.61 0.36 6.92
C GLY A 90 -8.71 0.16 5.70
N ILE A 91 -8.14 -1.04 5.50
CA ILE A 91 -7.33 -1.39 4.34
C ILE A 91 -8.27 -1.82 3.22
N THR A 92 -8.43 -0.96 2.22
CA THR A 92 -9.33 -1.18 1.09
C THR A 92 -8.58 -1.61 -0.18
N THR A 93 -7.26 -1.39 -0.20
CA THR A 93 -6.36 -1.76 -1.29
C THR A 93 -5.13 -2.43 -0.70
N VAL A 94 -4.70 -3.53 -1.28
CA VAL A 94 -3.54 -4.28 -0.78
C VAL A 94 -2.69 -4.84 -1.93
N ALA A 95 -1.37 -4.88 -1.77
CA ALA A 95 -0.48 -5.59 -2.67
C ALA A 95 0.20 -6.76 -1.95
N GLY A 96 -0.15 -7.97 -2.38
CA GLY A 96 0.35 -9.21 -1.81
C GLY A 96 1.72 -9.62 -2.34
N LEU A 97 2.54 -10.25 -1.51
CA LEU A 97 3.85 -10.78 -1.90
C LEU A 97 4.21 -12.10 -1.22
N LEU A 98 5.22 -12.76 -1.77
CA LEU A 98 5.99 -13.80 -1.08
C LEU A 98 7.25 -13.17 -0.49
N GLY A 99 7.74 -13.71 0.62
CA GLY A 99 9.02 -13.32 1.22
C GLY A 99 10.09 -14.38 1.03
N THR A 100 10.72 -14.80 2.13
CA THR A 100 11.81 -15.79 2.15
C THR A 100 11.42 -17.14 1.56
N ASP A 101 10.26 -17.69 1.94
CA ASP A 101 9.84 -19.00 1.47
C ASP A 101 9.07 -18.88 0.15
N THR A 102 9.79 -19.12 -0.95
CA THR A 102 9.22 -19.25 -2.30
C THR A 102 9.13 -20.71 -2.75
N THR A 103 9.34 -21.66 -1.82
CA THR A 103 9.32 -23.10 -2.08
C THR A 103 7.99 -23.72 -1.68
N THR A 104 7.55 -23.49 -0.44
CA THR A 104 6.29 -24.05 0.08
C THR A 104 5.10 -23.10 -0.11
N LYS A 105 5.39 -21.79 -0.18
CA LYS A 105 4.45 -20.77 -0.63
C LYS A 105 4.70 -20.50 -2.11
N THR A 106 3.64 -20.47 -2.90
CA THR A 106 3.77 -20.43 -4.36
C THR A 106 3.01 -19.24 -4.95
N LEU A 107 3.53 -18.68 -6.04
CA LEU A 107 2.86 -17.59 -6.76
C LEU A 107 1.44 -17.95 -7.23
N PRO A 108 1.13 -19.19 -7.68
CA PRO A 108 -0.25 -19.57 -8.01
C PRO A 108 -1.19 -19.47 -6.80
N ALA A 109 -0.73 -19.86 -5.60
CA ALA A 109 -1.53 -19.75 -4.39
C ALA A 109 -1.76 -18.28 -4.00
N LEU A 110 -0.74 -17.43 -4.14
CA LEU A 110 -0.86 -15.99 -3.92
C LEU A 110 -1.85 -15.37 -4.92
N LEU A 111 -1.74 -15.68 -6.21
CA LEU A 111 -2.66 -15.19 -7.25
C LEU A 111 -4.11 -15.63 -6.98
N ALA A 112 -4.33 -16.88 -6.58
CA ALA A 112 -5.65 -17.36 -6.19
C ALA A 112 -6.19 -16.58 -4.98
N ARG A 113 -5.34 -16.26 -3.99
CA ARG A 113 -5.74 -15.45 -2.83
C ARG A 113 -6.13 -14.03 -3.22
N VAL A 114 -5.36 -13.38 -4.08
CA VAL A 114 -5.67 -12.03 -4.58
C VAL A 114 -7.03 -12.01 -5.28
N LYS A 115 -7.31 -12.98 -6.16
CA LYS A 115 -8.60 -13.10 -6.84
C LYS A 115 -9.75 -13.28 -5.85
N ALA A 116 -9.58 -14.14 -4.84
CA ALA A 116 -10.59 -14.33 -3.80
C ALA A 116 -10.85 -13.06 -2.96
N LEU A 117 -9.82 -12.24 -2.70
CA LEU A 117 -9.99 -10.95 -2.02
C LEU A 117 -10.75 -9.94 -2.88
N ARG A 118 -10.48 -9.91 -4.20
CA ARG A 118 -11.23 -9.08 -5.16
C ARG A 118 -12.71 -9.45 -5.21
N GLU A 119 -13.03 -10.73 -5.26
CA GLU A 119 -14.41 -11.22 -5.20
C GLU A 119 -15.14 -10.80 -3.91
N ARG A 120 -14.39 -10.48 -2.85
CA ARG A 120 -14.90 -10.01 -1.56
C ARG A 120 -14.80 -8.49 -1.38
N GLY A 121 -14.54 -7.73 -2.44
CA GLY A 121 -14.61 -6.27 -2.45
C GLY A 121 -13.32 -5.53 -2.11
N VAL A 122 -12.21 -6.24 -1.85
CA VAL A 122 -10.89 -5.61 -1.65
C VAL A 122 -10.23 -5.34 -3.00
N ASN A 123 -9.67 -4.15 -3.22
CA ASN A 123 -8.82 -3.92 -4.39
C ASN A 123 -7.44 -4.52 -4.19
N ALA A 124 -7.35 -5.82 -4.39
CA ALA A 124 -6.13 -6.58 -4.18
C ALA A 124 -5.28 -6.66 -5.46
N HIS A 125 -3.97 -6.56 -5.29
CA HIS A 125 -2.93 -6.72 -6.30
C HIS A 125 -1.85 -7.65 -5.74
N MET A 126 -0.85 -7.98 -6.54
CA MET A 126 0.35 -8.65 -6.06
C MET A 126 1.63 -8.26 -6.78
N TRP A 127 2.71 -8.61 -6.13
CA TRP A 127 4.06 -8.67 -6.66
C TRP A 127 4.33 -10.11 -7.10
N THR A 128 4.82 -10.31 -8.33
CA THR A 128 5.50 -11.58 -8.68
C THR A 128 6.90 -11.59 -8.06
N GLY A 129 7.60 -12.72 -8.00
CA GLY A 129 8.95 -12.76 -7.43
C GLY A 129 9.02 -13.51 -6.11
N GLY A 130 8.97 -12.77 -5.00
CA GLY A 130 9.56 -13.16 -3.72
C GLY A 130 11.07 -12.92 -3.67
N TYR A 131 11.72 -13.37 -2.59
CA TYR A 131 13.12 -13.05 -2.29
C TYR A 131 14.10 -13.38 -3.42
N ASP A 132 13.82 -14.43 -4.19
CA ASP A 132 14.67 -14.97 -5.25
C ASP A 132 14.09 -14.78 -6.68
N ALA A 133 13.17 -13.83 -6.86
CA ALA A 133 12.67 -13.39 -8.17
C ALA A 133 11.99 -14.49 -9.02
N ARG A 134 11.13 -15.33 -8.41
CA ARG A 134 10.31 -16.32 -9.14
C ARG A 134 9.29 -15.65 -10.07
N PHE A 135 8.79 -16.42 -11.03
CA PHE A 135 7.73 -15.98 -11.94
C PHE A 135 6.81 -17.14 -12.29
N LEU A 136 5.58 -16.83 -12.68
CA LEU A 136 4.54 -17.78 -13.07
C LEU A 136 4.67 -18.24 -14.52
N THR A 137 5.15 -17.35 -15.39
CA THR A 137 5.21 -17.54 -16.84
C THR A 137 6.66 -17.84 -17.27
N THR A 138 7.25 -17.02 -18.14
CA THR A 138 8.63 -17.19 -18.62
C THR A 138 9.60 -16.17 -18.02
N SER A 139 9.08 -15.06 -17.51
CA SER A 139 9.88 -13.99 -16.89
C SER A 139 9.00 -13.11 -15.99
N VAL A 140 9.64 -12.29 -15.16
CA VAL A 140 8.97 -11.21 -14.40
C VAL A 140 8.22 -10.26 -15.35
N ARG A 141 8.80 -9.95 -16.52
CA ARG A 141 8.17 -9.09 -17.53
C ARG A 141 6.87 -9.69 -18.03
N ASP A 142 6.88 -10.97 -18.38
CA ASP A 142 5.71 -11.67 -18.90
C ASP A 142 4.60 -11.74 -17.85
N ASP A 143 4.94 -12.03 -16.60
CA ASP A 143 3.99 -12.00 -15.49
C ASP A 143 3.30 -10.63 -15.37
N ILE A 144 4.07 -9.55 -15.36
CA ILE A 144 3.53 -8.19 -15.30
C ILE A 144 2.76 -7.86 -16.57
N ILE A 145 3.08 -8.38 -17.75
CA ILE A 145 2.31 -8.06 -18.96
C ILE A 145 1.00 -8.84 -19.05
N LEU A 146 1.02 -10.12 -18.69
CA LEU A 146 -0.05 -11.08 -19.02
C LEU A 146 -1.05 -11.30 -17.89
N ILE A 147 -0.74 -10.91 -16.66
CA ILE A 147 -1.58 -11.17 -15.49
C ILE A 147 -2.00 -9.85 -14.84
N ASP A 148 -3.29 -9.53 -14.89
CA ASP A 148 -3.84 -8.24 -14.44
C ASP A 148 -3.55 -7.91 -12.97
N GLU A 149 -3.53 -8.92 -12.10
CA GLU A 149 -3.25 -8.76 -10.67
C GLU A 149 -1.80 -8.33 -10.37
N ILE A 150 -0.85 -8.62 -11.26
CA ILE A 150 0.58 -8.43 -11.02
C ILE A 150 0.97 -7.02 -11.46
N ILE A 151 1.36 -6.17 -10.50
CA ILE A 151 1.69 -4.76 -10.77
C ILE A 151 3.20 -4.49 -10.84
N GLY A 152 4.02 -5.44 -10.41
CA GLY A 152 5.47 -5.34 -10.36
C GLY A 152 6.09 -6.63 -9.84
N ALA A 153 7.35 -6.56 -9.43
CA ALA A 153 8.07 -7.69 -8.85
C ALA A 153 8.58 -7.35 -7.44
N GLY A 154 8.50 -8.31 -6.52
CA GLY A 154 8.83 -8.14 -5.12
C GLY A 154 8.32 -9.27 -4.22
N GLU A 155 8.72 -9.27 -2.95
CA GLU A 155 9.82 -8.47 -2.41
C GLU A 155 11.17 -9.15 -2.71
N ILE A 156 12.00 -8.55 -3.56
CA ILE A 156 13.31 -9.12 -3.88
C ILE A 156 14.30 -8.69 -2.80
N ALA A 157 15.02 -9.64 -2.21
CA ALA A 157 15.89 -9.35 -1.09
C ALA A 157 17.24 -8.76 -1.48
N ILE A 158 17.58 -7.65 -0.83
CA ILE A 158 18.89 -7.00 -0.86
C ILE A 158 19.40 -6.82 0.58
N ALA A 159 20.71 -6.77 0.74
CA ALA A 159 21.38 -6.58 2.04
C ALA A 159 20.85 -7.52 3.14
N ASP A 160 20.47 -8.76 2.77
CA ASP A 160 19.95 -9.77 3.69
C ASP A 160 20.62 -11.12 3.42
N ARG A 161 21.01 -11.82 4.49
CA ARG A 161 21.63 -13.16 4.43
C ARG A 161 20.73 -14.25 3.85
N ARG A 162 19.42 -14.00 3.79
CA ARG A 162 18.40 -14.91 3.25
C ARG A 162 18.18 -14.69 1.74
N GLY A 163 18.69 -13.59 1.19
CA GLY A 163 18.48 -13.24 -0.21
C GLY A 163 19.31 -14.09 -1.17
N ALA A 164 18.97 -14.01 -2.47
CA ALA A 164 19.71 -14.70 -3.53
C ALA A 164 21.05 -14.02 -3.89
N HIS A 165 21.41 -12.92 -3.23
CA HIS A 165 22.64 -12.14 -3.44
C HIS A 165 22.84 -11.71 -4.91
N PHE A 166 21.79 -11.17 -5.53
CA PHE A 166 21.86 -10.62 -6.88
C PHE A 166 22.90 -9.50 -6.99
N ASP A 167 23.64 -9.47 -8.09
CA ASP A 167 24.50 -8.34 -8.42
C ASP A 167 23.69 -7.16 -8.98
N ALA A 168 24.29 -5.96 -8.98
CA ALA A 168 23.63 -4.74 -9.44
C ALA A 168 23.18 -4.83 -10.91
N ARG A 169 23.93 -5.54 -11.76
CA ARG A 169 23.56 -5.71 -13.18
C ARG A 169 22.31 -6.57 -13.35
N THR A 170 22.17 -7.62 -12.54
CA THR A 170 20.99 -8.50 -12.54
C THR A 170 19.77 -7.77 -12.03
N LEU A 171 19.89 -7.04 -10.92
CA LEU A 171 18.81 -6.19 -10.42
C LEU A 171 18.42 -5.09 -11.42
N ALA A 172 19.39 -4.47 -12.12
CA ALA A 172 19.10 -3.48 -13.15
C ALA A 172 18.31 -4.07 -14.34
N ARG A 173 18.57 -5.34 -14.71
CA ARG A 173 17.78 -6.05 -15.72
C ARG A 173 16.35 -6.30 -15.24
N LEU A 174 16.17 -6.78 -14.01
CA LEU A 174 14.84 -6.99 -13.42
C LEU A 174 14.07 -5.66 -13.30
N ALA A 175 14.72 -4.59 -12.88
CA ALA A 175 14.12 -3.26 -12.84
C ALA A 175 13.71 -2.79 -14.24
N SER A 176 14.56 -3.01 -15.25
CA SER A 176 14.22 -2.68 -16.65
C SER A 176 13.03 -3.50 -17.16
N ASP A 177 12.92 -4.77 -16.79
CA ASP A 177 11.76 -5.61 -17.09
C ASP A 177 10.48 -5.07 -16.47
N CYS A 178 10.53 -4.70 -15.19
CA CYS A 178 9.41 -4.04 -14.51
C CYS A 178 9.02 -2.73 -15.19
N TYR A 179 9.99 -1.85 -15.46
CA TYR A 179 9.76 -0.55 -16.09
C TYR A 179 9.08 -0.66 -17.46
N ILE A 180 9.59 -1.55 -18.32
CA ILE A 180 9.02 -1.77 -19.66
C ILE A 180 7.62 -2.38 -19.55
N ALA A 181 7.42 -3.38 -18.68
CA ALA A 181 6.10 -3.98 -18.49
C ALA A 181 5.07 -2.98 -17.94
N GLY A 182 5.46 -2.13 -16.98
CA GLY A 182 4.60 -1.05 -16.47
C GLY A 182 4.25 -0.04 -17.56
N THR A 183 5.22 0.34 -18.39
CA THR A 183 5.00 1.24 -19.53
C THR A 183 4.01 0.67 -20.53
N LEU A 184 4.13 -0.62 -20.88
CA LEU A 184 3.27 -1.28 -21.86
C LEU A 184 1.85 -1.52 -21.35
N THR A 185 1.69 -1.79 -20.05
CA THR A 185 0.38 -2.14 -19.46
C THR A 185 -0.32 -0.97 -18.78
N GLY A 186 0.39 0.12 -18.51
CA GLY A 186 -0.09 1.20 -17.66
C GLY A 186 -0.16 0.86 -16.17
N LYS A 187 0.41 -0.28 -15.74
CA LYS A 187 0.53 -0.69 -14.32
C LYS A 187 1.73 -0.01 -13.64
N ALA A 188 2.04 -0.37 -12.40
CA ALA A 188 3.13 0.24 -11.63
C ALA A 188 4.49 0.03 -12.30
N GLY A 189 4.82 -1.22 -12.65
CA GLY A 189 6.13 -1.56 -13.21
C GLY A 189 7.28 -1.29 -12.24
N VAL A 190 7.07 -1.61 -10.97
CA VAL A 190 8.01 -1.34 -9.87
C VAL A 190 8.73 -2.62 -9.43
N LEU A 191 9.97 -2.48 -9.02
CA LEU A 191 10.78 -3.46 -8.32
C LEU A 191 10.78 -3.12 -6.82
N HIS A 192 9.97 -3.87 -6.06
CA HIS A 192 9.85 -3.77 -4.61
C HIS A 192 10.94 -4.60 -3.94
N LEU A 193 11.71 -3.97 -3.05
CA LEU A 193 12.96 -4.53 -2.53
C LEU A 193 12.88 -4.70 -1.01
N HIS A 194 12.94 -5.95 -0.54
CA HIS A 194 13.21 -6.24 0.87
C HIS A 194 14.60 -5.76 1.21
N THR A 195 14.74 -4.95 2.27
CA THR A 195 16.06 -4.54 2.77
C THR A 195 16.35 -5.20 4.11
N GLY A 196 17.42 -5.99 4.16
CA GLY A 196 17.93 -6.57 5.40
C GLY A 196 18.86 -5.63 6.19
N GLU A 197 19.60 -6.21 7.13
CA GLU A 197 20.45 -5.47 8.07
C GLU A 197 21.96 -5.55 7.75
N LEU A 198 22.34 -6.08 6.58
CA LEU A 198 23.75 -6.15 6.21
C LEU A 198 24.34 -4.75 6.00
N ALA A 199 25.64 -4.62 6.25
CA ALA A 199 26.34 -3.33 6.38
C ALA A 199 26.31 -2.48 5.09
N GLU A 200 26.15 -3.12 3.93
CA GLU A 200 26.05 -2.48 2.62
C GLU A 200 24.74 -1.70 2.41
N LYS A 201 23.70 -1.95 3.22
CA LYS A 201 22.43 -1.20 3.23
C LYS A 201 21.85 -1.01 1.82
N LEU A 202 21.65 0.23 1.37
CA LEU A 202 21.06 0.57 0.07
C LEU A 202 22.12 0.91 -0.99
N SER A 203 23.39 0.57 -0.78
CA SER A 203 24.45 0.79 -1.78
C SER A 203 24.11 0.16 -3.14
N ILE A 204 23.58 -1.07 -3.15
CA ILE A 204 23.19 -1.75 -4.38
C ILE A 204 22.08 -1.03 -5.14
N VAL A 205 21.19 -0.29 -4.45
CA VAL A 205 20.17 0.55 -5.10
C VAL A 205 20.83 1.64 -5.92
N ARG A 206 21.87 2.30 -5.38
CA ARG A 206 22.64 3.32 -6.12
C ARG A 206 23.39 2.72 -7.30
N ASP A 207 23.97 1.53 -7.12
CA ASP A 207 24.65 0.82 -8.21
C ASP A 207 23.68 0.45 -9.34
N VAL A 208 22.45 0.06 -9.02
CA VAL A 208 21.39 -0.19 -10.00
C VAL A 208 21.02 1.10 -10.75
N LEU A 209 20.84 2.21 -10.03
CA LEU A 209 20.54 3.51 -10.64
C LEU A 209 21.63 3.98 -11.60
N ALA A 210 22.90 3.65 -11.34
CA ALA A 210 24.02 3.98 -12.23
C ALA A 210 23.93 3.32 -13.62
N PHE A 211 23.09 2.29 -13.81
CA PHE A 211 22.77 1.71 -15.12
C PHE A 211 21.70 2.50 -15.90
N GLY A 212 21.19 3.61 -15.36
CA GLY A 212 20.17 4.44 -16.00
C GLY A 212 18.72 3.99 -15.74
N VAL A 213 18.51 3.14 -14.73
CA VAL A 213 17.16 2.75 -14.28
C VAL A 213 16.44 3.98 -13.70
N PRO A 214 15.19 4.26 -14.09
CA PRO A 214 14.43 5.36 -13.49
C PRO A 214 14.22 5.16 -11.99
N THR A 215 14.39 6.23 -11.20
CA THR A 215 14.25 6.15 -9.73
C THR A 215 12.87 5.71 -9.27
N ALA A 216 11.83 6.03 -10.05
CA ALA A 216 10.46 5.59 -9.78
C ALA A 216 10.25 4.07 -9.91
N THR A 217 11.19 3.34 -10.51
CA THR A 217 11.11 1.87 -10.67
C THR A 217 11.60 1.12 -9.43
N LEU A 218 12.38 1.75 -8.55
CA LEU A 218 12.91 1.09 -7.36
C LEU A 218 12.10 1.51 -6.13
N TYR A 219 11.73 0.53 -5.31
CA TYR A 219 10.92 0.75 -4.12
C TYR A 219 11.42 -0.10 -2.94
N PRO A 220 12.43 0.38 -2.20
CA PRO A 220 12.94 -0.32 -1.02
C PRO A 220 11.99 -0.19 0.17
N THR A 221 11.76 -1.29 0.87
CA THR A 221 10.99 -1.37 2.13
C THR A 221 11.87 -1.75 3.31
N HIS A 222 11.28 -1.77 4.51
CA HIS A 222 11.95 -1.99 5.80
C HIS A 222 13.10 -1.04 6.06
N VAL A 223 13.02 0.18 5.55
CA VAL A 223 14.14 1.13 5.65
C VAL A 223 14.32 1.66 7.08
N ASN A 224 13.35 1.44 7.95
CA ASN A 224 13.32 1.80 9.36
C ASN A 224 13.76 0.67 10.32
N ARG A 225 14.51 -0.34 9.86
CA ARG A 225 15.07 -1.37 10.77
C ARG A 225 16.11 -0.83 11.76
N ASN A 226 16.91 0.14 11.33
CA ASN A 226 17.90 0.80 12.19
C ASN A 226 18.23 2.22 11.69
N ASP A 227 18.79 3.05 12.58
CA ASP A 227 19.05 4.47 12.29
C ASP A 227 20.00 4.67 11.09
N ALA A 228 20.98 3.78 10.91
CA ALA A 228 21.97 3.90 9.84
C ALA A 228 21.43 3.54 8.46
N LEU A 229 20.46 2.61 8.39
CA LEU A 229 19.69 2.30 7.18
C LEU A 229 18.67 3.39 6.88
N PHE A 230 17.99 3.89 7.91
CA PHE A 230 16.98 4.93 7.74
C PHE A 230 17.58 6.23 7.21
N ALA A 231 18.75 6.64 7.73
CA ALA A 231 19.51 7.78 7.20
C ALA A 231 19.91 7.59 5.72
N ASP A 232 20.25 6.35 5.33
CA ASP A 232 20.60 5.99 3.96
C ASP A 232 19.39 6.11 3.02
N ALA A 233 18.22 5.69 3.48
CA ALA A 233 16.95 5.79 2.76
C ALA A 233 16.46 7.23 2.63
N ILE A 234 16.58 8.05 3.68
CA ILE A 234 16.29 9.50 3.62
C ILE A 234 17.07 10.15 2.49
N ALA A 235 18.36 9.82 2.31
CA ALA A 235 19.16 10.36 1.22
C ALA A 235 18.58 10.00 -0.16
N LEU A 236 18.15 8.74 -0.36
CA LEU A 236 17.56 8.29 -1.62
C LEU A 236 16.23 8.98 -1.96
N THR A 237 15.43 9.36 -0.95
CA THR A 237 14.19 10.12 -1.21
C THR A 237 14.45 11.47 -1.87
N ARG A 238 15.57 12.11 -1.55
CA ARG A 238 16.00 13.38 -2.16
C ARG A 238 16.43 13.20 -3.62
N ASP A 239 16.86 11.99 -3.98
CA ASP A 239 17.18 11.59 -5.36
C ASP A 239 15.93 11.09 -6.13
N GLY A 240 14.74 11.14 -5.51
CA GLY A 240 13.46 10.82 -6.14
C GLY A 240 13.03 9.35 -6.04
N VAL A 241 13.79 8.49 -5.35
CA VAL A 241 13.40 7.12 -5.05
C VAL A 241 12.30 7.14 -3.99
N THR A 242 11.24 6.34 -4.17
CA THR A 242 10.24 6.16 -3.11
C THR A 242 10.71 5.05 -2.19
N VAL A 243 10.59 5.22 -0.88
CA VAL A 243 10.96 4.23 0.13
C VAL A 243 9.77 3.96 1.05
N ASP A 244 9.75 2.78 1.64
CA ASP A 244 8.67 2.31 2.50
C ASP A 244 9.18 1.94 3.89
N CYS A 245 8.46 2.42 4.91
CA CYS A 245 8.66 1.98 6.29
C CYS A 245 7.58 0.98 6.67
N ASP A 246 7.98 -0.16 7.22
CA ASP A 246 6.99 -1.03 7.85
C ASP A 246 6.59 -0.50 9.23
N VAL A 247 5.45 -0.98 9.74
CA VAL A 247 4.96 -0.65 11.08
C VAL A 247 5.04 -1.83 12.07
N VAL A 248 5.92 -2.80 11.83
CA VAL A 248 6.00 -4.04 12.62
C VAL A 248 6.34 -3.75 14.09
N GLU A 249 7.29 -2.86 14.33
CA GLU A 249 7.76 -2.48 15.67
C GLU A 249 6.87 -1.42 16.35
N GLU A 250 5.79 -0.99 15.68
CA GLU A 250 4.79 -0.05 16.22
C GLU A 250 5.39 1.28 16.73
N ASP A 251 6.49 1.75 16.13
CA ASP A 251 7.24 2.94 16.51
C ASP A 251 7.28 4.03 15.42
N LEU A 252 6.28 4.07 14.52
CA LEU A 252 6.25 4.97 13.36
C LEU A 252 6.53 6.44 13.73
N VAL A 253 5.97 6.91 14.84
CA VAL A 253 6.16 8.29 15.33
C VAL A 253 7.63 8.65 15.51
N ARG A 254 8.47 7.71 15.99
CA ARG A 254 9.91 7.92 16.14
C ARG A 254 10.55 8.18 14.77
N TRP A 255 10.24 7.34 13.79
CA TRP A 255 10.83 7.43 12.45
C TRP A 255 10.37 8.70 11.73
N LEU A 256 9.11 9.09 11.85
CA LEU A 256 8.61 10.34 11.27
C LEU A 256 9.28 11.58 11.88
N ARG A 257 9.55 11.58 13.19
CA ARG A 257 10.30 12.67 13.85
C ARG A 257 11.75 12.77 13.36
N ALA A 258 12.36 11.65 12.99
CA ALA A 258 13.72 11.59 12.47
C ALA A 258 13.82 11.85 10.95
N PHE A 259 12.69 11.79 10.23
CA PHE A 259 12.68 11.89 8.78
C PHE A 259 12.76 13.34 8.29
N ASP A 260 13.83 13.62 7.55
CA ASP A 260 14.13 14.92 6.93
C ASP A 260 14.29 14.80 5.40
N GLY A 261 13.63 13.80 4.80
CA GLY A 261 13.65 13.53 3.36
C GLY A 261 12.47 14.16 2.61
N ASP A 262 12.26 13.73 1.36
CA ASP A 262 11.06 14.09 0.60
C ASP A 262 9.86 13.27 1.11
N ARG A 263 8.94 13.93 1.80
CA ARG A 263 7.75 13.31 2.39
C ARG A 263 6.82 12.69 1.36
N THR A 264 6.83 13.17 0.12
CA THR A 264 6.02 12.60 -0.97
C THR A 264 6.56 11.26 -1.46
N ARG A 265 7.79 10.92 -1.06
CA ARG A 265 8.53 9.70 -1.39
C ARG A 265 8.59 8.70 -0.25
N LEU A 266 7.84 8.93 0.82
CA LEU A 266 7.71 7.99 1.93
C LEU A 266 6.33 7.33 1.92
N THR A 267 6.30 6.01 2.06
CA THR A 267 5.08 5.24 2.31
C THR A 267 5.23 4.44 3.60
N ILE A 268 4.10 3.90 4.09
CA ILE A 268 4.11 2.95 5.18
C ILE A 268 3.32 1.68 4.82
N SER A 269 3.69 0.56 5.42
CA SER A 269 3.08 -0.75 5.16
C SER A 269 3.05 -1.65 6.41
N THR A 270 2.24 -2.72 6.40
CA THR A 270 2.08 -3.56 7.60
C THR A 270 3.14 -4.64 7.77
N ASP A 271 3.64 -5.19 6.67
CA ASP A 271 4.34 -6.49 6.65
C ASP A 271 3.50 -7.61 7.35
N ALA A 272 2.17 -7.50 7.29
CA ALA A 272 1.30 -8.48 7.94
C ALA A 272 1.37 -9.84 7.21
N PRO A 273 1.29 -10.97 7.93
CA PRO A 273 1.03 -11.09 9.36
C PRO A 273 2.30 -11.28 10.21
N ILE A 274 3.48 -10.82 9.74
CA ILE A 274 4.64 -10.65 10.62
C ILE A 274 4.34 -9.49 11.57
N GLY A 275 3.91 -8.36 11.00
CA GLY A 275 3.16 -7.31 11.70
C GLY A 275 1.67 -7.64 11.83
N ARG A 276 0.89 -6.74 12.44
CA ARG A 276 -0.58 -6.87 12.51
C ARG A 276 -1.24 -6.04 11.43
N VAL A 277 -2.34 -6.54 10.84
CA VAL A 277 -3.14 -5.80 9.86
C VAL A 277 -3.62 -4.44 10.42
N GLY A 278 -4.08 -4.41 11.68
CA GLY A 278 -4.54 -3.19 12.35
C GLY A 278 -3.45 -2.17 12.67
N ALA A 279 -2.17 -2.57 12.69
CA ALA A 279 -1.08 -1.68 13.07
C ALA A 279 -0.97 -0.47 12.13
N LEU A 280 -1.30 -0.60 10.84
CA LEU A 280 -1.23 0.50 9.88
C LEU A 280 -2.07 1.69 10.32
N LEU A 281 -3.36 1.46 10.59
CA LEU A 281 -4.27 2.52 11.02
C LEU A 281 -3.91 3.01 12.42
N GLU A 282 -3.56 2.12 13.35
CA GLU A 282 -3.18 2.49 14.71
C GLU A 282 -1.97 3.44 14.72
N GLN A 283 -0.94 3.14 13.93
CA GLN A 283 0.27 3.95 13.82
C GLN A 283 0.03 5.26 13.06
N LEU A 284 -0.81 5.24 12.03
CA LEU A 284 -1.24 6.45 11.33
C LEU A 284 -1.98 7.41 12.30
N ARG A 285 -2.87 6.87 13.14
CA ARG A 285 -3.60 7.64 14.17
C ARG A 285 -2.64 8.21 15.22
N ALA A 286 -1.68 7.43 15.68
CA ALA A 286 -0.66 7.89 16.61
C ALA A 286 0.14 9.06 16.01
N ALA A 287 0.57 8.93 14.76
CA ALA A 287 1.28 9.99 14.03
C ALA A 287 0.45 11.26 13.82
N MET A 288 -0.85 11.12 13.49
CA MET A 288 -1.76 12.28 13.36
C MET A 288 -1.95 13.03 14.69
N ARG A 289 -1.96 12.30 15.83
CA ARG A 289 -2.08 12.91 17.17
C ARG A 289 -0.77 13.53 17.66
N ASP A 290 0.36 12.93 17.28
CA ASP A 290 1.70 13.41 17.64
C ASP A 290 1.99 14.82 17.11
N ALA A 291 1.38 15.16 15.96
CA ALA A 291 1.45 16.48 15.33
C ALA A 291 2.86 16.98 14.99
N SER A 292 3.87 16.09 14.97
CA SER A 292 5.20 16.42 14.43
C SER A 292 5.15 16.71 12.92
N TRP A 293 4.16 16.16 12.22
CA TRP A 293 3.92 16.37 10.79
C TRP A 293 2.51 16.93 10.57
N PRO A 294 2.29 17.70 9.48
CA PRO A 294 0.94 18.04 9.01
C PRO A 294 0.10 16.77 8.81
N ARG A 295 -1.19 16.84 9.15
CA ARG A 295 -2.08 15.67 9.12
C ARG A 295 -2.24 15.13 7.70
N GLU A 296 -2.28 16.02 6.72
CA GLU A 296 -2.31 15.71 5.30
C GLU A 296 -1.07 14.96 4.81
N ASP A 297 0.11 15.24 5.39
CA ASP A 297 1.33 14.51 5.06
C ASP A 297 1.30 13.12 5.68
N VAL A 298 0.81 13.00 6.93
CA VAL A 298 0.65 11.70 7.60
C VAL A 298 -0.35 10.83 6.85
N LEU A 299 -1.55 11.34 6.55
CA LEU A 299 -2.57 10.63 5.78
C LEU A 299 -2.03 10.16 4.42
N ALA A 300 -1.22 10.98 3.75
CA ALA A 300 -0.65 10.65 2.45
C ALA A 300 0.23 9.38 2.49
N LEU A 301 0.88 9.06 3.62
CA LEU A 301 1.77 7.90 3.77
C LEU A 301 1.09 6.56 3.47
N ALA A 302 -0.22 6.45 3.74
CA ALA A 302 -1.03 5.25 3.55
C ALA A 302 -2.17 5.44 2.52
N THR A 303 -2.18 6.56 1.78
CA THR A 303 -3.21 6.85 0.77
C THR A 303 -2.56 7.30 -0.55
N ARG A 304 -2.31 8.60 -0.73
CA ARG A 304 -1.81 9.20 -1.97
C ARG A 304 -0.42 8.71 -2.36
N ASN A 305 0.51 8.56 -1.40
CA ASN A 305 1.88 8.15 -1.69
C ASN A 305 1.96 6.70 -2.18
N PRO A 306 1.35 5.69 -1.52
CA PRO A 306 1.29 4.34 -2.05
C PRO A 306 0.48 4.27 -3.35
N ALA A 307 -0.62 5.02 -3.52
CA ALA A 307 -1.33 5.08 -4.81
C ALA A 307 -0.41 5.53 -5.96
N ARG A 308 0.45 6.53 -5.70
CA ARG A 308 1.42 7.05 -6.68
C ARG A 308 2.44 6.00 -7.10
N VAL A 309 3.08 5.31 -6.15
CA VAL A 309 4.12 4.30 -6.48
C VAL A 309 3.52 3.06 -7.13
N LEU A 310 2.32 2.65 -6.71
CA LEU A 310 1.59 1.53 -7.31
C LEU A 310 0.86 1.91 -8.61
N ASN A 311 0.96 3.17 -9.05
CA ASN A 311 0.30 3.73 -10.23
C ASN A 311 -1.23 3.43 -10.25
N LEU A 312 -1.87 3.53 -9.08
CA LEU A 312 -3.30 3.34 -8.92
C LEU A 312 -4.01 4.65 -9.20
N ARG A 313 -4.76 4.71 -10.31
CA ARG A 313 -5.38 5.96 -10.79
C ARG A 313 -6.68 6.30 -10.08
N ASP A 314 -7.36 5.31 -9.52
CA ASP A 314 -8.65 5.48 -8.86
C ASP A 314 -8.61 5.23 -7.34
N ALA A 315 -7.47 4.89 -6.74
CA ALA A 315 -7.33 4.67 -5.30
C ALA A 315 -6.46 5.76 -4.62
N GLY A 316 -6.61 5.92 -3.30
CA GLY A 316 -5.81 6.86 -2.50
C GLY A 316 -6.14 8.34 -2.70
N VAL A 317 -7.19 8.63 -3.47
CA VAL A 317 -7.73 9.97 -3.76
C VAL A 317 -9.25 9.91 -3.84
N VAL A 318 -9.95 10.89 -3.29
CA VAL A 318 -11.42 11.00 -3.31
C VAL A 318 -11.87 11.92 -4.46
N ALA A 319 -12.19 11.34 -5.61
CA ALA A 319 -12.64 12.10 -6.78
C ALA A 319 -13.84 11.45 -7.47
N GLU A 320 -14.66 12.24 -8.18
CA GLU A 320 -15.73 11.70 -9.03
C GLU A 320 -15.11 10.76 -10.09
N GLY A 321 -15.73 9.60 -10.30
CA GLY A 321 -15.25 8.52 -11.16
C GLY A 321 -14.31 7.51 -10.47
N ASN A 322 -13.69 7.87 -9.35
CA ASN A 322 -12.83 6.95 -8.59
C ASN A 322 -13.63 5.88 -7.87
N ARG A 323 -12.96 4.81 -7.43
CA ARG A 323 -13.57 3.79 -6.57
C ARG A 323 -14.03 4.43 -5.26
N ALA A 324 -15.21 4.02 -4.78
CA ALA A 324 -15.77 4.54 -3.55
C ALA A 324 -15.17 3.80 -2.34
N ASP A 325 -13.90 4.07 -2.08
CA ASP A 325 -13.16 3.50 -0.95
C ASP A 325 -12.80 4.60 0.02
N LEU A 326 -13.50 4.62 1.14
CA LEU A 326 -13.55 5.73 2.09
C LEU A 326 -13.49 5.21 3.52
N LEU A 327 -12.81 5.95 4.39
CA LEU A 327 -12.89 5.74 5.84
C LEU A 327 -13.63 6.89 6.49
N LEU A 328 -14.53 6.56 7.42
CA LEU A 328 -15.08 7.51 8.37
C LEU A 328 -14.32 7.32 9.68
N LEU A 329 -13.50 8.31 10.02
CA LEU A 329 -12.72 8.32 11.25
C LEU A 329 -13.31 9.36 12.22
N ASP A 330 -13.42 9.02 13.49
CA ASP A 330 -13.81 9.98 14.52
C ASP A 330 -12.93 11.25 14.46
N ALA A 331 -13.53 12.44 14.41
CA ALA A 331 -12.78 13.67 14.16
C ALA A 331 -11.82 14.05 15.31
N GLN A 332 -12.01 13.49 16.50
CA GLN A 332 -11.16 13.76 17.68
C GLN A 332 -10.17 12.64 17.93
N THR A 333 -10.62 11.38 17.87
CA THR A 333 -9.80 10.21 18.22
C THR A 333 -9.19 9.53 17.00
N TYR A 334 -9.66 9.84 15.79
CA TYR A 334 -9.33 9.14 14.55
C TYR A 334 -9.63 7.63 14.59
N GLU A 335 -10.50 7.18 15.51
CA GLU A 335 -10.99 5.81 15.52
C GLU A 335 -11.83 5.52 14.28
N LEU A 336 -11.62 4.35 13.68
CA LEU A 336 -12.43 3.91 12.56
C LEU A 336 -13.86 3.67 13.02
N ARG A 337 -14.79 4.41 12.41
CA ARG A 337 -16.23 4.21 12.59
C ARG A 337 -16.77 3.27 11.52
N HIS A 338 -16.39 3.53 10.28
CA HIS A 338 -16.83 2.75 9.12
C HIS A 338 -15.76 2.69 8.04
N THR A 339 -15.67 1.53 7.39
CA THR A 339 -15.00 1.36 6.11
C THR A 339 -16.06 1.25 5.04
N ILE A 340 -15.89 2.00 3.95
CA ILE A 340 -16.64 1.81 2.73
C ILE A 340 -15.64 1.29 1.71
N ALA A 341 -15.92 0.14 1.11
CA ALA A 341 -15.08 -0.44 0.07
C ALA A 341 -15.89 -0.73 -1.18
N GLY A 342 -15.47 -0.18 -2.33
CA GLY A 342 -16.25 -0.27 -3.57
C GLY A 342 -17.70 0.17 -3.39
N GLY A 343 -17.95 1.25 -2.65
CA GLY A 343 -19.29 1.79 -2.39
C GLY A 343 -20.19 0.93 -1.48
N VAL A 344 -19.64 -0.10 -0.84
CA VAL A 344 -20.34 -0.97 0.11
C VAL A 344 -19.82 -0.70 1.52
N LEU A 345 -20.73 -0.43 2.44
CA LEU A 345 -20.44 -0.30 3.87
C LEU A 345 -20.04 -1.66 4.45
N GLN A 346 -18.88 -1.72 5.10
CA GLN A 346 -18.30 -2.93 5.72
C GLN A 346 -18.53 -2.95 7.23
#